data_AF-A0A9J7GHW3-F1
#
_entry.id   AF-A0A9J7GHW3-F1
#
_cell.length_a   1.000
_cell.length_b   1.000
_cell.length_c   1.000
_cell.angle_alpha   90.00
_cell.angle_beta   90.00
_cell.angle_gamma   90.00
#
_symmetry.space_group_name_H-M   'P 1'
#
loop_
_entity.id
_entity.type
_entity.pdbx_description
1 polymer ?
#
loop_
_entity_poly.entity_id
_entity_poly.type
_entity_poly.pdbx_seq_one_letter_code
_entity_poly.pdbx_strand_id
1 'polypeptide(L)'
;MWLISTFRRNTPSKVENCSEYCRVNWCQHWFEYFPNPPINILAAIENILAFHDKELLQHFIDRDVTSQLYAWPLLETVFSEVLTREEWLRLFDNVFSNHPSFLLMTVVAYNTCSRAPLLKSTLKDDFEYFFHHRNNLDINVVIREVYRLMETTPADIHPSNMLDAFVALTKGQYPIFNQYPKFIVDYQTQERERIRKDELEFLRERQTVENMQAEVDEQRAEDEAWYQKQELLRRAEETRREMLLQEEEKMAQQRHRLAAVKRELKVQEMRLQDAARRRFLKLQQDQREMELRRLEDEIERKIQMRDQEIAATAEDLEIRHLELESQKRLYEKDLTGNQDSVAKEIRKDADAHRQKVALEEHMFRNLLETSQMEGRRTQRVSEDNLAKAEQACLNADWKLQALHKQKNDDLQRSESYQEVATLLRKNRKKEMQVLNAMVEEQAKKWKEAEERESHLQSEKRASACADAYRKCFLKQETSAALEHDGQPLSEEVPRLQREHMSSSCLPQTSQLNDISKMDPTAQTFSSRKWAEQEATGHDLLRRVRSLRQRLTAQARSRCRDPHLLVT
;
A
#
# COMPACT_ATOMS: atom_id res chain seq x y z
N MET A 1 15.33 -68.83 -26.22
CA MET A 1 14.61 -67.56 -26.53
C MET A 1 13.84 -67.51 -27.89
N TRP A 2 14.15 -68.35 -28.89
CA TRP A 2 13.50 -68.31 -30.22
C TRP A 2 12.08 -68.93 -30.27
N LEU A 3 11.79 -69.96 -29.46
CA LEU A 3 10.48 -70.64 -29.42
C LEU A 3 9.42 -69.93 -28.55
N ILE A 4 9.83 -69.29 -27.45
CA ILE A 4 8.91 -68.48 -26.61
C ILE A 4 8.59 -67.14 -27.30
N SER A 5 9.52 -66.59 -28.10
CA SER A 5 9.28 -65.36 -28.86
C SER A 5 8.23 -65.53 -29.97
N THR A 6 8.15 -66.70 -30.62
CA THR A 6 7.15 -66.99 -31.65
C THR A 6 5.77 -67.21 -31.05
N PHE A 7 5.67 -67.68 -29.81
CA PHE A 7 4.37 -67.83 -29.13
C PHE A 7 3.76 -66.49 -28.70
N ARG A 8 4.55 -65.41 -28.63
CA ARG A 8 4.13 -64.10 -28.12
C ARG A 8 3.77 -63.08 -29.21
N ARG A 9 3.97 -63.38 -30.51
CA ARG A 9 3.72 -62.43 -31.61
C ARG A 9 2.69 -62.99 -32.59
N ASN A 10 1.50 -62.38 -32.59
CA ASN A 10 0.52 -62.44 -33.67
C ASN A 10 1.18 -62.01 -34.99
N THR A 11 1.61 -62.95 -35.82
CA THR A 11 2.03 -62.68 -37.20
C THR A 11 1.42 -63.73 -38.13
N PRO A 12 0.41 -63.36 -38.93
CA PRO A 12 -0.41 -64.32 -39.66
C PRO A 12 0.30 -64.72 -40.95
N SER A 13 1.07 -65.81 -40.96
CA SER A 13 1.30 -66.58 -42.20
C SER A 13 2.00 -67.91 -41.94
N LYS A 14 1.23 -69.01 -42.05
CA LYS A 14 1.64 -70.43 -42.21
C LYS A 14 2.50 -71.09 -41.10
N VAL A 15 3.35 -70.35 -40.41
CA VAL A 15 4.17 -70.83 -39.28
C VAL A 15 3.30 -71.04 -38.02
N GLU A 16 2.22 -70.25 -37.88
CA GLU A 16 1.27 -70.35 -36.76
C GLU A 16 0.58 -71.72 -36.67
N ASN A 17 0.23 -72.35 -37.80
CA ASN A 17 -0.43 -73.66 -37.78
C ASN A 17 0.46 -74.77 -37.20
N CYS A 18 1.77 -74.73 -37.48
CA CYS A 18 2.72 -75.71 -36.97
C CYS A 18 3.06 -75.45 -35.49
N SER A 19 3.14 -74.18 -35.08
CA SER A 19 3.33 -73.83 -33.67
C SER A 19 2.11 -74.16 -32.81
N GLU A 20 0.88 -73.91 -33.29
CA GLU A 20 -0.34 -74.28 -32.57
C GLU A 20 -0.48 -75.81 -32.50
N TYR A 21 -0.06 -76.52 -33.56
CA TYR A 21 -0.02 -77.99 -33.60
C TYR A 21 0.91 -78.59 -32.55
N CYS A 22 2.11 -78.02 -32.41
CA CYS A 22 3.05 -78.42 -31.37
C CYS A 22 2.54 -78.05 -29.97
N ARG A 23 1.95 -76.85 -29.83
CA ARG A 23 1.38 -76.35 -28.57
C ARG A 23 0.30 -77.26 -28.01
N VAL A 24 -0.67 -77.63 -28.84
CA VAL A 24 -1.84 -78.40 -28.42
C VAL A 24 -1.47 -79.86 -28.10
N ASN A 25 -0.52 -80.45 -28.82
CA ASN A 25 -0.23 -81.88 -28.72
C ASN A 25 1.02 -82.21 -27.87
N TRP A 26 2.16 -81.55 -28.07
CA TRP A 26 3.43 -81.88 -27.39
C TRP A 26 3.75 -80.94 -26.21
N CYS A 27 3.16 -79.74 -26.15
CA CYS A 27 3.28 -78.81 -25.01
C CYS A 27 2.07 -78.86 -24.06
N GLN A 28 1.36 -79.98 -23.97
CA GLN A 28 0.27 -80.14 -23.01
C GLN A 28 0.78 -79.93 -21.57
N HIS A 29 0.02 -79.26 -20.72
CA HIS A 29 0.40 -78.92 -19.34
C HIS A 29 1.64 -78.02 -19.18
N TRP A 30 2.21 -77.47 -20.27
CA TRP A 30 3.39 -76.59 -20.18
C TRP A 30 3.06 -75.23 -19.56
N PHE A 31 1.81 -74.78 -19.68
CA PHE A 31 1.39 -73.41 -19.39
C PHE A 31 0.54 -73.26 -18.12
N GLU A 32 0.28 -74.36 -17.39
CA GLU A 32 -0.58 -74.37 -16.20
C GLU A 32 -0.10 -73.42 -15.09
N TYR A 33 1.22 -73.27 -14.94
CA TYR A 33 1.84 -72.41 -13.92
C TYR A 33 2.58 -71.22 -14.53
N PHE A 34 2.30 -70.86 -15.78
CA PHE A 34 2.97 -69.75 -16.46
C PHE A 34 2.92 -68.47 -15.59
N PRO A 35 4.04 -67.80 -15.30
CA PRO A 35 5.34 -67.86 -16.01
C PRO A 35 6.36 -68.89 -15.53
N ASN A 36 6.03 -69.75 -14.55
CA ASN A 36 6.95 -70.75 -14.02
C ASN A 36 7.07 -71.97 -14.97
N PRO A 37 8.20 -72.71 -14.96
CA PRO A 37 8.35 -73.92 -15.76
C PRO A 37 7.36 -75.01 -15.34
N PRO A 38 7.00 -75.96 -16.22
CA PRO A 38 5.98 -76.95 -15.96
C PRO A 38 6.46 -78.03 -15.00
N ILE A 39 6.27 -77.78 -13.71
CA ILE A 39 6.73 -78.64 -12.59
C ILE A 39 6.21 -80.07 -12.75
N ASN A 40 4.95 -80.25 -13.16
CA ASN A 40 4.33 -81.58 -13.34
C ASN A 40 5.09 -82.44 -14.36
N ILE A 41 5.56 -81.83 -15.46
CA ILE A 41 6.30 -82.54 -16.51
C ILE A 41 7.74 -82.80 -16.10
N LEU A 42 8.37 -81.83 -15.45
CA LEU A 42 9.72 -81.99 -14.94
C LEU A 42 9.79 -83.09 -13.89
N ALA A 43 8.80 -83.17 -13.00
CA ALA A 43 8.66 -84.26 -12.03
C ALA A 43 8.44 -85.62 -12.71
N ALA A 44 7.63 -85.68 -13.79
CA ALA A 44 7.46 -86.91 -14.56
C ALA A 44 8.78 -87.39 -15.17
N ILE A 45 9.59 -86.48 -15.76
CA ILE A 45 10.91 -86.82 -16.31
C ILE A 45 11.86 -87.31 -15.21
N GLU A 46 11.85 -86.66 -14.05
CA GLU A 46 12.64 -87.05 -12.89
C GLU A 46 12.30 -88.47 -12.40
N ASN A 47 11.01 -88.81 -12.31
CA ASN A 47 10.55 -90.15 -11.94
C ASN A 47 10.98 -91.23 -12.93
N ILE A 48 10.97 -90.93 -14.24
CA ILE A 48 11.42 -91.88 -15.27
C ILE A 48 12.94 -92.06 -15.19
N LEU A 49 13.70 -90.97 -15.02
CA LEU A 49 15.15 -91.05 -14.83
C LEU A 49 15.49 -91.85 -13.56
N ALA A 50 14.74 -91.66 -12.47
CA ALA A 50 14.87 -92.44 -11.24
C ALA A 50 14.67 -93.94 -11.44
N PHE A 51 13.85 -94.35 -12.40
CA PHE A 51 13.63 -95.76 -12.69
C PHE A 51 14.78 -96.37 -13.52
N HIS A 52 15.25 -95.65 -14.56
CA HIS A 52 16.22 -96.19 -15.52
C HIS A 52 17.69 -95.97 -15.15
N ASP A 53 18.04 -94.87 -14.50
CA ASP A 53 19.41 -94.57 -14.07
C ASP A 53 19.43 -93.86 -12.71
N LYS A 54 19.32 -94.67 -11.65
CA LYS A 54 19.34 -94.22 -10.25
C LYS A 54 20.65 -93.55 -9.86
N GLU A 55 21.77 -94.03 -10.40
CA GLU A 55 23.09 -93.52 -10.06
C GLU A 55 23.29 -92.11 -10.62
N LEU A 56 22.86 -91.88 -11.87
CA LEU A 56 22.90 -90.55 -12.46
C LEU A 56 21.99 -89.57 -11.72
N LEU A 57 20.77 -89.99 -11.34
CA LEU A 57 19.88 -89.13 -10.57
C LEU A 57 20.42 -88.83 -9.17
N GLN A 58 21.01 -89.80 -8.48
CA GLN A 58 21.66 -89.57 -7.19
C GLN A 58 22.78 -88.55 -7.29
N HIS A 59 23.61 -88.63 -8.35
CA HIS A 59 24.64 -87.63 -8.61
C HIS A 59 24.06 -86.23 -8.84
N PHE A 60 22.91 -86.10 -9.49
CA PHE A 60 22.23 -84.80 -9.62
C PHE A 60 21.72 -84.27 -8.27
N ILE A 61 21.13 -85.13 -7.45
CA ILE A 61 20.64 -84.76 -6.11
C ILE A 61 21.81 -84.32 -5.23
N ASP A 62 22.91 -85.06 -5.22
CA ASP A 62 24.11 -84.76 -4.42
C ASP A 62 24.76 -83.41 -4.81
N ARG A 63 24.45 -82.88 -6.00
CA ARG A 63 24.98 -81.62 -6.55
C ARG A 63 23.95 -80.50 -6.68
N ASP A 64 22.77 -80.66 -6.08
CA ASP A 64 21.66 -79.69 -6.15
C ASP A 64 21.27 -79.32 -7.60
N VAL A 65 21.33 -80.30 -8.51
CA VAL A 65 20.87 -80.16 -9.90
C VAL A 65 19.43 -80.64 -9.98
N THR A 66 18.50 -79.71 -10.20
CA THR A 66 17.07 -80.00 -10.33
C THR A 66 16.69 -80.34 -11.77
N SER A 67 15.52 -80.95 -11.96
CA SER A 67 14.91 -81.19 -13.29
C SER A 67 14.71 -79.91 -14.12
N GLN A 68 14.69 -78.73 -13.49
CA GLN A 68 14.71 -77.45 -14.19
C GLN A 68 16.04 -77.15 -14.89
N LEU A 69 17.15 -77.79 -14.52
CA LEU A 69 18.46 -77.52 -15.12
C LEU A 69 18.81 -78.53 -16.21
N TYR A 70 18.47 -79.81 -16.02
CA TYR A 70 18.82 -80.84 -17.01
C TYR A 70 17.71 -81.15 -18.01
N ALA A 71 16.44 -80.93 -17.66
CA ALA A 71 15.31 -81.26 -18.53
C ALA A 71 14.65 -80.03 -19.17
N TRP A 72 14.49 -78.93 -18.42
CA TRP A 72 13.82 -77.75 -18.96
C TRP A 72 14.55 -77.06 -20.13
N PRO A 73 15.88 -76.86 -20.14
CA PRO A 73 16.57 -76.25 -21.29
C PRO A 73 16.37 -77.03 -22.60
N LEU A 74 16.33 -78.36 -22.49
CA LEU A 74 16.04 -79.26 -23.61
C LEU A 74 14.60 -79.10 -24.10
N LEU A 75 13.63 -78.96 -23.20
CA LEU A 75 12.21 -78.77 -23.56
C LEU A 75 11.90 -77.35 -24.05
N GLU A 76 12.42 -76.31 -23.39
CA GLU A 76 12.22 -74.90 -23.73
C GLU A 76 12.63 -74.61 -25.19
N THR A 77 13.74 -75.23 -25.59
CA THR A 77 14.31 -75.09 -26.93
C THR A 77 13.90 -76.21 -27.86
N VAL A 78 13.12 -77.19 -27.36
CA VAL A 78 12.77 -78.45 -28.02
C VAL A 78 13.99 -79.06 -28.74
N PHE A 79 15.11 -79.16 -28.03
CA PHE A 79 16.42 -79.66 -28.45
C PHE A 79 17.16 -78.84 -29.53
N SER A 80 16.65 -77.66 -29.93
CA SER A 80 17.26 -76.87 -31.00
C SER A 80 18.60 -76.22 -30.63
N GLU A 81 18.87 -75.98 -29.34
CA GLU A 81 20.18 -75.47 -28.89
C GLU A 81 21.27 -76.55 -28.93
N VAL A 82 20.87 -77.80 -28.62
CA VAL A 82 21.80 -78.92 -28.39
C VAL A 82 22.05 -79.75 -29.66
N LEU A 83 21.08 -79.84 -30.57
CA LEU A 83 21.17 -80.63 -31.81
C LEU A 83 21.48 -79.78 -33.03
N THR A 84 22.14 -80.37 -34.03
CA THR A 84 22.21 -79.77 -35.36
C THR A 84 20.87 -79.92 -36.10
N ARG A 85 20.68 -79.16 -37.18
CA ARG A 85 19.44 -79.21 -37.98
C ARG A 85 19.14 -80.63 -38.50
N GLU A 86 20.15 -81.37 -38.95
CA GLU A 86 19.94 -82.71 -39.52
C GLU A 86 19.56 -83.73 -38.45
N GLU A 87 20.21 -83.67 -37.28
CA GLU A 87 19.90 -84.54 -36.13
C GLU A 87 18.52 -84.21 -35.55
N TRP A 88 18.19 -82.92 -35.45
CA TRP A 88 16.89 -82.45 -35.00
C TRP A 88 15.77 -82.98 -35.91
N LEU A 89 15.93 -82.90 -37.23
CA LEU A 89 14.94 -83.44 -38.17
C LEU A 89 14.76 -84.96 -38.00
N ARG A 90 15.84 -85.72 -37.87
CA ARG A 90 15.77 -87.17 -37.64
C ARG A 90 15.07 -87.52 -36.34
N LEU A 91 15.34 -86.77 -35.27
CA LEU A 91 14.66 -86.95 -33.99
C LEU A 91 13.17 -86.64 -34.13
N PHE A 92 12.81 -85.53 -34.76
CA PHE A 92 11.43 -85.09 -34.85
C PHE A 92 10.57 -85.90 -35.81
N ASP A 93 11.15 -86.54 -36.83
CA ASP A 93 10.47 -87.55 -37.63
C ASP A 93 9.92 -88.68 -36.72
N ASN A 94 10.68 -89.05 -35.68
CA ASN A 94 10.25 -90.04 -34.69
C ASN A 94 9.29 -89.44 -33.64
N VAL A 95 9.52 -88.20 -33.18
CA VAL A 95 8.63 -87.53 -32.21
C VAL A 95 7.22 -87.33 -32.78
N PHE A 96 7.10 -86.95 -34.06
CA PHE A 96 5.81 -86.74 -34.71
C PHE A 96 5.12 -88.05 -35.11
N SER A 97 5.87 -89.14 -35.28
CA SER A 97 5.30 -90.44 -35.62
C SER A 97 4.76 -91.21 -34.42
N ASN A 98 5.16 -90.83 -33.20
CA ASN A 98 4.82 -91.52 -31.95
C ASN A 98 3.92 -90.66 -31.03
N HIS A 99 3.47 -91.24 -29.92
CA HIS A 99 2.69 -90.55 -28.89
C HIS A 99 3.46 -89.34 -28.31
N PRO A 100 2.79 -88.25 -27.88
CA PRO A 100 3.46 -87.07 -27.30
C PRO A 100 4.44 -87.35 -26.15
N SER A 101 4.24 -88.45 -25.42
CA SER A 101 5.17 -88.93 -24.37
C SER A 101 6.58 -89.23 -24.88
N PHE A 102 6.74 -89.52 -26.18
CA PHE A 102 8.04 -89.78 -26.81
C PHE A 102 9.01 -88.60 -26.64
N LEU A 103 8.51 -87.37 -26.66
CA LEU A 103 9.34 -86.18 -26.44
C LEU A 103 9.93 -86.15 -25.02
N LEU A 104 9.13 -86.50 -24.01
CA LEU A 104 9.60 -86.56 -22.62
C LEU A 104 10.60 -87.71 -22.41
N MET A 105 10.36 -88.86 -23.03
CA MET A 105 11.29 -89.99 -23.01
C MET A 105 12.62 -89.68 -23.71
N THR A 106 12.58 -88.82 -24.73
CA THR A 106 13.80 -88.34 -25.40
C THR A 106 14.70 -87.56 -24.46
N VAL A 107 14.13 -86.75 -23.56
CA VAL A 107 14.91 -86.04 -22.54
C VAL A 107 15.64 -87.03 -21.63
N VAL A 108 14.96 -88.08 -21.17
CA VAL A 108 15.58 -89.11 -20.32
C VAL A 108 16.66 -89.86 -21.09
N ALA A 109 16.37 -90.33 -22.31
CA ALA A 109 17.34 -91.04 -23.14
C ALA A 109 18.59 -90.18 -23.41
N TYR A 110 18.40 -88.89 -23.68
CA TYR A 110 19.52 -87.97 -23.89
C TYR A 110 20.43 -87.88 -22.66
N ASN A 111 19.84 -87.82 -21.45
CA ASN A 111 20.58 -87.83 -20.20
C ASN A 111 21.31 -89.17 -19.97
N THR A 112 20.63 -90.30 -20.19
CA THR A 112 21.23 -91.65 -20.05
C THR A 112 22.37 -91.88 -21.04
N CYS A 113 22.24 -91.47 -22.31
CA CYS A 113 23.31 -91.55 -23.29
C CYS A 113 24.50 -90.62 -22.94
N SER A 114 24.23 -89.54 -22.21
CA SER A 114 25.22 -88.57 -21.73
C SER A 114 25.79 -88.90 -20.35
N ARG A 115 25.56 -90.11 -19.83
CA ARG A 115 25.97 -90.51 -18.48
C ARG A 115 27.46 -90.28 -18.19
N ALA A 116 28.34 -90.65 -19.13
CA ALA A 116 29.79 -90.58 -18.92
C ALA A 116 30.34 -89.14 -18.70
N PRO A 117 29.95 -88.11 -19.49
CA PRO A 117 30.32 -86.73 -19.19
C PRO A 117 29.59 -86.19 -17.94
N LEU A 118 28.32 -86.50 -17.74
CA LEU A 118 27.54 -85.97 -16.62
C LEU A 118 28.05 -86.45 -15.25
N LEU A 119 28.47 -87.70 -15.12
CA LEU A 119 29.07 -88.22 -13.87
C LEU A 119 30.47 -87.65 -13.59
N LYS A 120 31.17 -87.15 -14.62
CA LYS A 120 32.49 -86.50 -14.45
C LYS A 120 32.37 -85.05 -14.02
N SER A 121 31.28 -84.38 -14.38
CA SER A 121 31.03 -83.00 -14.01
C SER A 121 30.83 -82.87 -12.51
N THR A 122 31.48 -81.88 -11.91
CA THR A 122 31.46 -81.66 -10.47
C THR A 122 30.80 -80.35 -10.05
N LEU A 123 30.83 -79.32 -10.90
CA LEU A 123 30.26 -78.01 -10.60
C LEU A 123 28.88 -77.88 -11.23
N LYS A 124 28.00 -77.11 -10.59
CA LYS A 124 26.65 -76.82 -11.09
C LYS A 124 26.67 -76.14 -12.47
N ASP A 125 27.58 -75.17 -12.63
CA ASP A 125 27.77 -74.42 -13.88
C ASP A 125 28.17 -75.32 -15.05
N ASP A 126 28.87 -76.44 -14.79
CA ASP A 126 29.24 -77.40 -15.83
C ASP A 126 27.99 -78.08 -16.41
N PHE A 127 26.97 -78.34 -15.58
CA PHE A 127 25.69 -78.90 -16.05
C PHE A 127 24.89 -77.87 -16.85
N GLU A 128 24.80 -76.63 -16.38
CA GLU A 128 24.15 -75.55 -17.12
C GLU A 128 24.82 -75.35 -18.49
N TYR A 129 26.15 -75.32 -18.51
CA TYR A 129 26.90 -75.25 -19.76
C TYR A 129 26.59 -76.46 -20.66
N PHE A 130 26.61 -77.68 -20.13
CA PHE A 130 26.37 -78.91 -20.90
C PHE A 130 25.01 -78.91 -21.61
N PHE A 131 23.93 -78.48 -20.95
CA PHE A 131 22.58 -78.53 -21.50
C PHE A 131 22.21 -77.35 -22.43
N HIS A 132 23.06 -76.32 -22.49
CA HIS A 132 22.93 -75.21 -23.46
C HIS A 132 23.88 -75.30 -24.64
N HIS A 133 24.79 -76.29 -24.66
CA HIS A 133 25.81 -76.44 -25.71
C HIS A 133 25.69 -77.78 -26.45
N ARG A 134 26.28 -77.80 -27.64
CA ARG A 134 26.27 -78.99 -28.50
C ARG A 134 27.24 -80.04 -27.95
N ASN A 135 26.72 -81.24 -27.76
CA ASN A 135 27.49 -82.40 -27.30
C ASN A 135 27.68 -83.40 -28.44
N ASN A 136 28.82 -84.11 -28.43
CA ASN A 136 29.13 -85.13 -29.44
C ASN A 136 28.40 -86.44 -29.09
N LEU A 137 27.14 -86.54 -29.49
CA LEU A 137 26.26 -87.68 -29.23
C LEU A 137 25.64 -88.15 -30.55
N ASP A 138 25.68 -89.45 -30.82
CA ASP A 138 24.99 -90.01 -31.98
C ASP A 138 23.48 -90.09 -31.70
N ILE A 139 22.71 -89.25 -32.40
CA ILE A 139 21.25 -89.20 -32.28
C ILE A 139 20.58 -90.55 -32.55
N ASN A 140 21.16 -91.40 -33.40
CA ASN A 140 20.59 -92.72 -33.68
C ASN A 140 20.65 -93.63 -32.46
N VAL A 141 21.69 -93.50 -31.62
CA VAL A 141 21.80 -94.22 -30.35
C VAL A 141 20.75 -93.71 -29.38
N VAL A 142 20.58 -92.39 -29.29
CA VAL A 142 19.53 -91.77 -28.47
C VAL A 142 18.15 -92.26 -28.89
N ILE A 143 17.80 -92.23 -30.20
CA ILE A 143 16.50 -92.68 -30.70
C ILE A 143 16.25 -94.15 -30.36
N ARG A 144 17.22 -95.05 -30.56
CA ARG A 144 17.10 -96.46 -30.16
C ARG A 144 16.85 -96.60 -28.67
N GLU A 145 17.54 -95.79 -27.87
CA GLU A 145 17.35 -95.75 -26.44
C GLU A 145 15.95 -95.24 -26.07
N VAL A 146 15.40 -94.22 -26.75
CA VAL A 146 14.02 -93.77 -26.53
C VAL A 146 13.03 -94.90 -26.74
N TYR A 147 13.14 -95.66 -27.83
CA TYR A 147 12.27 -96.82 -28.08
C TYR A 147 12.44 -97.89 -26.99
N ARG A 148 13.67 -98.15 -26.56
CA ARG A 148 13.93 -99.06 -25.43
C ARG A 148 13.24 -98.57 -24.14
N LEU A 149 13.33 -97.27 -23.83
CA LEU A 149 12.70 -96.67 -22.65
C LEU A 149 11.17 -96.74 -22.73
N MET A 150 10.59 -96.50 -23.91
CA MET A 150 9.14 -96.62 -24.13
C MET A 150 8.62 -98.04 -23.83
N GLU A 151 9.38 -99.08 -24.19
CA GLU A 151 8.98 -100.48 -23.94
C GLU A 151 9.28 -100.97 -22.52
N THR A 152 10.33 -100.43 -21.88
CA THR A 152 10.81 -100.91 -20.56
C THR A 152 10.24 -100.15 -19.37
N THR A 153 9.59 -99.01 -19.59
CA THR A 153 8.99 -98.22 -18.50
C THR A 153 7.64 -98.81 -18.07
N PRO A 154 7.40 -99.06 -16.76
CA PRO A 154 6.11 -99.51 -16.26
C PRO A 154 4.99 -98.51 -16.54
N ALA A 155 3.76 -99.01 -16.72
CA ALA A 155 2.58 -98.19 -17.01
C ALA A 155 2.30 -97.10 -15.95
N ASP A 156 2.66 -97.34 -14.69
CA ASP A 156 2.42 -96.40 -13.58
C ASP A 156 3.29 -95.13 -13.65
N ILE A 157 4.49 -95.22 -14.25
CA ILE A 157 5.45 -94.12 -14.38
C ILE A 157 5.44 -93.55 -15.81
N HIS A 158 4.79 -94.25 -16.75
CA HIS A 158 4.79 -93.87 -18.15
C HIS A 158 3.99 -92.57 -18.38
N PRO A 159 4.54 -91.56 -19.10
CA PRO A 159 3.86 -90.28 -19.31
C PRO A 159 2.58 -90.31 -20.15
N SER A 160 2.22 -91.46 -20.72
CA SER A 160 0.97 -91.63 -21.50
C SER A 160 -0.28 -91.47 -20.66
N ASN A 161 -0.21 -91.69 -19.35
CA ASN A 161 -1.39 -91.54 -18.47
C ASN A 161 -1.62 -90.08 -18.07
N MET A 162 -0.59 -89.24 -18.20
CA MET A 162 -0.64 -87.82 -17.88
C MET A 162 -0.97 -86.96 -19.12
N LEU A 163 -0.55 -87.39 -20.31
CA LEU A 163 -0.76 -86.68 -21.56
C LEU A 163 -1.93 -87.27 -22.34
N ASP A 164 -2.78 -86.41 -22.88
CA ASP A 164 -3.85 -86.81 -23.78
C ASP A 164 -3.30 -87.30 -25.13
N ALA A 165 -4.06 -88.20 -25.76
CA ALA A 165 -3.77 -88.69 -27.09
C ALA A 165 -3.78 -87.56 -28.13
N PHE A 166 -3.11 -87.80 -29.25
CA PHE A 166 -2.98 -86.84 -30.34
C PHE A 166 -4.33 -86.33 -30.87
N VAL A 167 -4.46 -84.99 -30.95
CA VAL A 167 -5.63 -84.28 -31.49
C VAL A 167 -5.26 -83.52 -32.76
N ALA A 168 -5.95 -83.84 -33.86
CA ALA A 168 -5.80 -83.12 -35.12
C ALA A 168 -6.40 -81.71 -35.04
N LEU A 169 -5.70 -80.71 -35.58
CA LEU A 169 -6.20 -79.33 -35.64
C LEU A 169 -7.43 -79.22 -36.55
N THR A 170 -8.43 -78.44 -36.11
CA THR A 170 -9.59 -78.09 -36.90
C THR A 170 -9.22 -77.22 -38.10
N LYS A 171 -9.72 -77.55 -39.29
CA LYS A 171 -9.46 -76.74 -40.50
C LYS A 171 -10.25 -75.43 -40.42
N GLY A 172 -9.55 -74.30 -40.40
CA GLY A 172 -10.14 -72.96 -40.56
C GLY A 172 -10.42 -72.18 -39.26
N GLN A 173 -10.31 -72.80 -38.09
CA GLN A 173 -10.38 -72.13 -36.79
C GLN A 173 -9.30 -72.69 -35.86
N TYR A 174 -8.56 -71.80 -35.19
CA TYR A 174 -7.63 -72.20 -34.15
C TYR A 174 -8.40 -72.67 -32.91
N PRO A 175 -8.01 -73.79 -32.27
CA PRO A 175 -8.60 -74.21 -31.02
C PRO A 175 -8.39 -73.14 -29.94
N ILE A 176 -9.42 -72.91 -29.13
CA ILE A 176 -9.35 -71.93 -28.04
C ILE A 176 -8.41 -72.47 -26.97
N PHE A 177 -7.23 -71.86 -26.84
CA PHE A 177 -6.24 -72.24 -25.83
C PHE A 177 -6.58 -71.60 -24.47
N ASN A 178 -7.18 -72.37 -23.57
CA ASN A 178 -7.64 -71.93 -22.25
C ASN A 178 -6.77 -72.45 -21.08
N GLN A 179 -5.58 -72.96 -21.34
CA GLN A 179 -4.70 -73.55 -20.31
C GLN A 179 -3.87 -72.52 -19.53
N TYR A 180 -4.18 -71.22 -19.66
CA TYR A 180 -3.55 -70.17 -18.87
C TYR A 180 -4.26 -69.96 -17.52
N PRO A 181 -3.52 -69.58 -16.45
CA PRO A 181 -4.13 -69.20 -15.19
C PRO A 181 -5.12 -68.03 -15.36
N LYS A 182 -6.42 -68.27 -15.13
CA LYS A 182 -7.48 -67.26 -15.27
C LYS A 182 -7.22 -66.02 -14.42
N PHE A 183 -6.70 -66.21 -13.20
CA PHE A 183 -6.39 -65.13 -12.26
C PHE A 183 -5.48 -64.04 -12.83
N ILE A 184 -4.45 -64.42 -13.61
CA ILE A 184 -3.50 -63.44 -14.17
C ILE A 184 -4.17 -62.59 -15.25
N VAL A 185 -4.99 -63.22 -16.09
CA VAL A 185 -5.73 -62.55 -17.16
C VAL A 185 -6.80 -61.63 -16.58
N ASP A 186 -7.51 -62.09 -15.56
CA ASP A 186 -8.54 -61.32 -14.87
C ASP A 186 -7.94 -60.10 -14.17
N TYR A 187 -6.81 -60.27 -13.47
CA TYR A 187 -6.08 -59.16 -12.83
C TYR A 187 -5.63 -58.10 -13.85
N GLN A 188 -5.02 -58.52 -14.97
CA GLN A 188 -4.60 -57.60 -16.03
C GLN A 188 -5.78 -56.86 -16.66
N THR A 189 -6.93 -57.52 -16.78
CA THR A 189 -8.16 -56.92 -17.31
C THR A 189 -8.74 -55.90 -16.33
N GLN A 190 -8.81 -56.23 -15.05
CA GLN A 190 -9.27 -55.31 -14.00
C GLN A 190 -8.37 -54.07 -13.89
N GLU A 191 -7.06 -54.23 -13.97
CA GLU A 191 -6.13 -53.10 -13.87
C GLU A 191 -6.27 -52.16 -15.08
N ARG A 192 -6.49 -52.69 -16.29
CA ARG A 192 -6.80 -51.88 -17.48
C ARG A 192 -8.09 -51.09 -17.32
N GLU A 193 -9.14 -51.71 -16.78
CA GLU A 193 -10.41 -51.03 -16.52
C GLU A 193 -10.27 -49.96 -15.43
N ARG A 194 -9.40 -50.18 -14.42
CA ARG A 194 -9.09 -49.18 -13.41
C ARG A 194 -8.39 -47.96 -14.04
N ILE A 195 -7.32 -48.19 -14.81
CA ILE A 195 -6.60 -47.14 -15.53
C ILE A 195 -7.55 -46.34 -16.43
N ARG A 196 -8.45 -47.03 -17.15
CA ARG A 196 -9.43 -46.39 -18.01
C ARG A 196 -10.40 -45.47 -17.24
N LYS A 197 -10.82 -45.87 -16.04
CA LYS A 197 -11.68 -45.05 -15.18
C LYS A 197 -10.94 -43.82 -14.66
N ASP A 198 -9.71 -44.01 -14.21
CA ASP A 198 -8.85 -42.92 -13.71
C ASP A 198 -8.57 -41.89 -14.83
N GLU A 199 -8.30 -42.34 -16.06
CA GLU A 199 -8.15 -41.47 -17.23
C GLU A 199 -9.43 -40.66 -17.53
N LEU A 200 -10.59 -41.29 -17.40
CA LEU A 200 -11.87 -40.62 -17.62
C LEU A 200 -12.15 -39.55 -16.56
N GLU A 201 -11.83 -39.83 -15.30
CA GLU A 201 -11.95 -38.88 -14.19
C GLU A 201 -11.00 -37.70 -14.38
N PHE A 202 -9.75 -37.97 -14.72
CA PHE A 202 -8.75 -36.94 -15.03
C PHE A 202 -9.21 -36.00 -16.15
N LEU A 203 -9.81 -36.54 -17.22
CA LEU A 203 -10.36 -35.73 -18.31
C LEU A 203 -11.52 -34.84 -17.86
N ARG A 204 -12.40 -35.33 -16.98
CA ARG A 204 -13.50 -34.54 -16.40
C ARG A 204 -12.97 -33.40 -15.54
N GLU A 205 -12.01 -33.69 -14.66
CA GLU A 205 -11.38 -32.67 -13.82
C GLU A 205 -10.72 -31.58 -14.68
N ARG A 206 -9.98 -31.98 -15.72
CA ARG A 206 -9.35 -31.02 -16.65
C ARG A 206 -10.39 -30.11 -17.32
N GLN A 207 -11.50 -30.68 -17.76
CA GLN A 207 -12.60 -29.90 -18.35
C GLN A 207 -13.21 -28.92 -17.34
N THR A 208 -13.39 -29.32 -16.08
CA THR A 208 -13.89 -28.40 -15.05
C THR A 208 -12.94 -27.24 -14.78
N VAL A 209 -11.63 -27.50 -14.75
CA VAL A 209 -10.60 -26.46 -14.59
C VAL A 209 -10.56 -25.53 -15.79
N GLU A 210 -10.64 -26.05 -17.01
CA GLU A 210 -10.70 -25.25 -18.23
C GLU A 210 -11.94 -24.33 -18.23
N ASN A 211 -13.10 -24.84 -17.80
CA ASN A 211 -14.32 -24.04 -17.66
C ASN A 211 -14.18 -22.94 -16.60
N MET A 212 -13.65 -23.27 -15.41
CA MET A 212 -13.40 -22.28 -14.35
C MET A 212 -12.41 -21.20 -14.82
N GLN A 213 -11.38 -21.58 -15.58
CA GLN A 213 -10.41 -20.63 -16.13
C GLN A 213 -11.07 -19.70 -17.16
N ALA A 214 -11.94 -20.23 -18.02
CA ALA A 214 -12.71 -19.43 -18.98
C ALA A 214 -13.63 -18.42 -18.27
N GLU A 215 -14.32 -18.82 -17.20
CA GLU A 215 -15.15 -17.91 -16.39
C GLU A 215 -14.31 -16.80 -15.75
N VAL A 216 -13.13 -17.12 -15.23
CA VAL A 216 -12.21 -16.12 -14.65
C VAL A 216 -11.71 -15.15 -15.72
N ASP A 217 -11.40 -15.63 -16.92
CA ASP A 217 -10.93 -14.77 -18.01
C ASP A 217 -12.06 -13.89 -18.57
N GLU A 218 -13.30 -14.37 -18.59
CA GLU A 218 -14.48 -13.56 -18.90
C GLU A 218 -14.69 -12.43 -17.87
N GLN A 219 -14.63 -12.76 -16.57
CA GLN A 219 -14.71 -11.76 -15.50
C GLN A 219 -13.60 -10.71 -15.60
N ARG A 220 -12.36 -11.12 -15.89
CA ARG A 220 -11.24 -10.20 -16.09
C ARG A 220 -11.49 -9.26 -17.27
N ALA A 221 -12.02 -9.76 -18.38
CA ALA A 221 -12.34 -8.94 -19.54
C ALA A 221 -13.46 -7.93 -19.22
N GLU A 222 -14.47 -8.33 -18.46
CA GLU A 222 -15.53 -7.44 -17.96
C GLU A 222 -14.97 -6.33 -17.05
N ASP A 223 -14.10 -6.68 -16.10
CA ASP A 223 -13.43 -5.74 -15.21
C ASP A 223 -12.57 -4.75 -16.00
N GLU A 224 -11.76 -5.22 -16.94
CA GLU A 224 -10.95 -4.37 -17.82
C GLU A 224 -11.81 -3.41 -18.64
N ALA A 225 -12.91 -3.89 -19.22
CA ALA A 225 -13.86 -3.05 -19.95
C ALA A 225 -14.51 -2.00 -19.04
N TRP A 226 -14.83 -2.38 -17.79
CA TRP A 226 -15.35 -1.46 -16.78
C TRP A 226 -14.34 -0.37 -16.42
N TYR A 227 -13.06 -0.73 -16.19
CA TYR A 227 -11.99 0.23 -15.93
C TYR A 227 -11.78 1.19 -17.10
N GLN A 228 -11.79 0.68 -18.33
CA GLN A 228 -11.69 1.54 -19.52
C GLN A 228 -12.84 2.54 -19.60
N LYS A 229 -14.07 2.10 -19.34
CA LYS A 229 -15.25 2.97 -19.30
C LYS A 229 -15.13 4.03 -18.20
N GLN A 230 -14.64 3.64 -17.02
CA GLN A 230 -14.47 4.55 -15.90
C GLN A 230 -13.39 5.59 -16.15
N GLU A 231 -12.28 5.21 -16.78
CA GLU A 231 -11.22 6.12 -17.20
C GLU A 231 -11.72 7.13 -18.24
N LEU A 232 -12.53 6.69 -19.21
CA LEU A 232 -13.18 7.59 -20.18
C LEU A 232 -14.09 8.61 -19.49
N LEU A 233 -14.88 8.17 -18.50
CA LEU A 233 -15.73 9.08 -17.71
C LEU A 233 -14.88 10.07 -16.91
N ARG A 234 -13.78 9.62 -16.29
CA ARG A 234 -12.87 10.51 -15.54
C ARG A 234 -12.25 11.57 -16.45
N ARG A 235 -11.78 11.18 -17.64
CA ARG A 235 -11.23 12.12 -18.64
C ARG A 235 -12.27 13.11 -19.14
N ALA A 236 -13.51 12.66 -19.36
CA ALA A 236 -14.62 13.56 -19.72
C ALA A 236 -14.94 14.56 -18.58
N GLU A 237 -14.81 14.14 -17.32
CA GLU A 237 -14.97 15.05 -16.18
C GLU A 237 -13.80 16.03 -16.05
N GLU A 238 -12.57 15.56 -16.19
CA GLU A 238 -11.35 16.39 -16.17
C GLU A 238 -11.43 17.48 -17.25
N THR A 239 -11.73 17.10 -18.49
CA THR A 239 -11.92 18.06 -19.59
C THR A 239 -13.06 19.05 -19.32
N ARG A 240 -14.16 18.60 -18.72
CA ARG A 240 -15.25 19.50 -18.30
C ARG A 240 -14.78 20.51 -17.24
N ARG A 241 -14.02 20.06 -16.24
CA ARG A 241 -13.48 20.91 -15.18
C ARG A 241 -12.49 21.94 -15.74
N GLU A 242 -11.62 21.53 -16.67
CA GLU A 242 -10.70 22.43 -17.38
C GLU A 242 -11.45 23.51 -18.17
N MET A 243 -12.48 23.12 -18.93
CA MET A 243 -13.32 24.09 -19.65
C MET A 243 -14.00 25.08 -18.69
N LEU A 244 -14.53 24.60 -17.57
CA LEU A 244 -15.15 25.47 -16.55
C LEU A 244 -14.13 26.44 -15.96
N LEU A 245 -12.92 25.98 -15.62
CA LEU A 245 -11.85 26.85 -15.11
C LEU A 245 -11.46 27.91 -16.14
N GLN A 246 -11.32 27.55 -17.42
CA GLN A 246 -11.03 28.51 -18.49
C GLN A 246 -12.13 29.57 -18.63
N GLU A 247 -13.41 29.17 -18.54
CA GLU A 247 -14.52 30.12 -18.55
C GLU A 247 -14.53 31.00 -17.30
N GLU A 248 -14.27 30.46 -16.11
CA GLU A 248 -14.14 31.24 -14.87
C GLU A 248 -13.00 32.26 -14.96
N GLU A 249 -11.84 31.89 -15.51
CA GLU A 249 -10.72 32.80 -15.75
C GLU A 249 -11.10 33.92 -16.71
N LYS A 250 -11.78 33.61 -17.82
CA LYS A 250 -12.30 34.63 -18.75
C LYS A 250 -13.26 35.59 -18.04
N MET A 251 -14.18 35.06 -17.23
CA MET A 251 -15.12 35.89 -16.47
C MET A 251 -14.41 36.75 -15.42
N ALA A 252 -13.37 36.22 -14.76
CA ALA A 252 -12.54 36.97 -13.83
C ALA A 252 -11.77 38.09 -14.53
N GLN A 253 -11.19 37.82 -15.71
CA GLN A 253 -10.53 38.83 -16.54
C GLN A 253 -11.52 39.92 -16.98
N GLN A 254 -12.73 39.56 -17.41
CA GLN A 254 -13.78 40.53 -17.75
C GLN A 254 -14.16 41.39 -16.55
N ARG A 255 -14.38 40.79 -15.37
CA ARG A 255 -14.63 41.52 -14.12
C ARG A 255 -13.48 42.45 -13.75
N HIS A 256 -12.23 42.02 -13.94
CA HIS A 256 -11.06 42.86 -13.70
C HIS A 256 -11.01 44.07 -14.64
N ARG A 257 -11.25 43.87 -15.94
CA ARG A 257 -11.33 44.95 -16.93
C ARG A 257 -12.45 45.93 -16.60
N LEU A 258 -13.64 45.44 -16.29
CA LEU A 258 -14.78 46.27 -15.87
C LEU A 258 -14.47 47.06 -14.59
N ALA A 259 -13.79 46.43 -13.62
CA ALA A 259 -13.37 47.12 -12.40
C ALA A 259 -12.34 48.23 -12.69
N ALA A 260 -11.40 48.01 -13.62
CA ALA A 260 -10.45 49.03 -14.05
C ALA A 260 -11.16 50.22 -14.71
N VAL A 261 -12.06 49.96 -15.67
CA VAL A 261 -12.87 51.01 -16.31
C VAL A 261 -13.73 51.76 -15.29
N LYS A 262 -14.35 51.06 -14.33
CA LYS A 262 -15.09 51.70 -13.23
C LYS A 262 -14.21 52.60 -12.35
N ARG A 263 -12.96 52.21 -12.10
CA ARG A 263 -12.00 53.05 -11.37
C ARG A 263 -11.64 54.29 -12.18
N GLU A 264 -11.36 54.15 -13.47
CA GLU A 264 -11.06 55.28 -14.36
C GLU A 264 -12.24 56.27 -14.45
N LEU A 265 -13.46 55.76 -14.60
CA LEU A 265 -14.67 56.59 -14.61
C LEU A 265 -14.82 57.38 -13.29
N LYS A 266 -14.61 56.73 -12.13
CA LYS A 266 -14.62 57.42 -10.84
C LYS A 266 -13.55 58.51 -10.75
N VAL A 267 -12.35 58.26 -11.27
CA VAL A 267 -11.29 59.28 -11.31
C VAL A 267 -11.70 60.45 -12.21
N GLN A 268 -12.30 60.19 -13.36
CA GLN A 268 -12.82 61.25 -14.24
C GLN A 268 -13.94 62.05 -13.57
N GLU A 269 -14.87 61.38 -12.89
CA GLU A 269 -15.93 62.03 -12.11
C GLU A 269 -15.34 62.95 -11.03
N MET A 270 -14.38 62.45 -10.24
CA MET A 270 -13.67 63.26 -9.24
C MET A 270 -12.95 64.46 -9.87
N ARG A 271 -12.30 64.29 -11.03
CA ARG A 271 -11.67 65.39 -11.76
C ARG A 271 -12.69 66.45 -12.19
N LEU A 272 -13.86 66.04 -12.66
CA LEU A 272 -14.94 66.96 -13.03
C LEU A 272 -15.51 67.70 -11.81
N GLN A 273 -15.72 66.98 -10.70
CA GLN A 273 -16.16 67.57 -9.43
C GLN A 273 -15.12 68.57 -8.91
N ASP A 274 -13.82 68.22 -8.94
CA ASP A 274 -12.74 69.11 -8.53
C ASP A 274 -12.62 70.33 -9.45
N ALA A 275 -12.77 70.16 -10.77
CA ALA A 275 -12.81 71.28 -11.71
C ALA A 275 -14.01 72.20 -11.44
N ALA A 276 -15.19 71.65 -11.11
CA ALA A 276 -16.36 72.42 -10.73
C ALA A 276 -16.13 73.19 -9.41
N ARG A 277 -15.55 72.55 -8.39
CA ARG A 277 -15.16 73.20 -7.12
C ARG A 277 -14.17 74.34 -7.36
N ARG A 278 -13.13 74.13 -8.17
CA ARG A 278 -12.16 75.16 -8.52
C ARG A 278 -12.80 76.35 -9.24
N ARG A 279 -13.72 76.09 -10.18
CA ARG A 279 -14.49 77.16 -10.85
C ARG A 279 -15.33 77.97 -9.87
N PHE A 280 -16.01 77.30 -8.94
CA PHE A 280 -16.80 77.97 -7.90
C PHE A 280 -15.92 78.84 -6.99
N LEU A 281 -14.80 78.29 -6.50
CA LEU A 281 -13.84 79.03 -5.69
C LEU A 281 -13.28 80.24 -6.42
N LYS A 282 -12.95 80.11 -7.71
CA LYS A 282 -12.48 81.21 -8.54
C LYS A 282 -13.54 82.31 -8.68
N LEU A 283 -14.79 81.94 -8.96
CA LEU A 283 -15.89 82.91 -9.02
C LEU A 283 -16.05 83.67 -7.69
N GLN A 284 -15.92 82.99 -6.55
CA GLN A 284 -15.98 83.61 -5.24
C GLN A 284 -14.79 84.55 -5.00
N GLN A 285 -13.59 84.16 -5.41
CA GLN A 285 -12.41 85.03 -5.38
C GLN A 285 -12.62 86.27 -6.25
N ASP A 286 -13.05 86.10 -7.50
CA ASP A 286 -13.32 87.20 -8.42
C ASP A 286 -14.39 88.16 -7.86
N GLN A 287 -15.44 87.65 -7.20
CA GLN A 287 -16.43 88.48 -6.51
C GLN A 287 -15.81 89.31 -5.37
N ARG A 288 -14.95 88.70 -4.54
CA ARG A 288 -14.24 89.40 -3.47
C ARG A 288 -13.26 90.44 -4.01
N GLU A 289 -12.56 90.13 -5.09
CA GLU A 289 -11.67 91.08 -5.76
C GLU A 289 -12.45 92.27 -6.34
N MET A 290 -13.63 92.03 -6.93
CA MET A 290 -14.51 93.11 -7.41
C MET A 290 -15.04 93.97 -6.25
N GLU A 291 -15.40 93.37 -5.12
CA GLU A 291 -15.77 94.11 -3.90
C GLU A 291 -14.61 94.97 -3.39
N LEU A 292 -13.39 94.42 -3.35
CA LEU A 292 -12.18 95.14 -2.94
C LEU A 292 -11.90 96.31 -3.88
N ARG A 293 -11.94 96.11 -5.21
CA ARG A 293 -11.78 97.20 -6.18
C ARG A 293 -12.80 98.32 -6.00
N ARG A 294 -14.06 97.97 -5.74
CA ARG A 294 -15.10 98.97 -5.45
C ARG A 294 -14.77 99.78 -4.19
N LEU A 295 -14.27 99.12 -3.14
CA LEU A 295 -13.84 99.79 -1.91
C LEU A 295 -12.59 100.64 -2.15
N GLU A 296 -11.63 100.18 -2.95
CA GLU A 296 -10.46 100.93 -3.38
C GLU A 296 -10.87 102.22 -4.12
N ASP A 297 -11.78 102.15 -5.09
CA ASP A 297 -12.32 103.31 -5.79
C ASP A 297 -13.04 104.29 -4.83
N GLU A 298 -13.74 103.79 -3.80
CA GLU A 298 -14.40 104.63 -2.81
C GLU A 298 -13.39 105.32 -1.88
N ILE A 299 -12.34 104.61 -1.48
CA ILE A 299 -11.21 105.17 -0.73
C ILE A 299 -10.53 106.25 -1.57
N GLU A 300 -10.27 105.99 -2.85
CA GLU A 300 -9.63 106.95 -3.76
C GLU A 300 -10.49 108.21 -3.93
N ARG A 301 -11.80 108.08 -4.13
CA ARG A 301 -12.72 109.22 -4.13
C ARG A 301 -12.68 109.99 -2.80
N LYS A 302 -12.62 109.30 -1.66
CA LYS A 302 -12.51 109.96 -0.35
C LYS A 302 -11.16 110.64 -0.15
N ILE A 303 -10.07 110.13 -0.72
CA ILE A 303 -8.76 110.79 -0.75
C ILE A 303 -8.84 112.05 -1.60
N GLN A 304 -9.36 111.96 -2.83
CA GLN A 304 -9.53 113.12 -3.71
C GLN A 304 -10.39 114.22 -3.07
N MET A 305 -11.50 113.86 -2.40
CA MET A 305 -12.31 114.81 -1.64
C MET A 305 -11.52 115.47 -0.50
N ARG A 306 -10.73 114.69 0.26
CA ARG A 306 -9.87 115.24 1.30
C ARG A 306 -8.78 116.16 0.73
N ASP A 307 -8.18 115.81 -0.40
CA ASP A 307 -7.17 116.64 -1.06
C ASP A 307 -7.78 117.96 -1.55
N GLN A 308 -9.02 117.95 -2.04
CA GLN A 308 -9.77 119.17 -2.38
C GLN A 308 -10.08 120.01 -1.15
N GLU A 309 -10.49 119.40 -0.04
CA GLU A 309 -10.69 120.10 1.24
C GLU A 309 -9.38 120.74 1.73
N ILE A 310 -8.25 120.01 1.67
CA ILE A 310 -6.93 120.54 2.01
C ILE A 310 -6.55 121.71 1.11
N ALA A 311 -6.75 121.59 -0.21
CA ALA A 311 -6.48 122.66 -1.16
C ALA A 311 -7.33 123.91 -0.88
N ALA A 312 -8.63 123.76 -0.64
CA ALA A 312 -9.51 124.87 -0.26
C ALA A 312 -9.08 125.53 1.04
N THR A 313 -8.70 124.73 2.06
CA THR A 313 -8.16 125.31 3.31
C THR A 313 -6.83 126.04 3.11
N ALA A 314 -6.00 125.59 2.17
CA ALA A 314 -4.76 126.28 1.81
C ALA A 314 -5.05 127.62 1.10
N GLU A 315 -5.99 127.64 0.16
CA GLU A 315 -6.46 128.87 -0.50
C GLU A 315 -7.06 129.87 0.51
N ASP A 316 -7.88 129.41 1.46
CA ASP A 316 -8.41 130.25 2.54
C ASP A 316 -7.29 130.83 3.43
N LEU A 317 -6.25 130.05 3.71
CA LEU A 317 -5.08 130.51 4.45
C LEU A 317 -4.28 131.55 3.65
N GLU A 318 -4.16 131.40 2.33
CA GLU A 318 -3.53 132.39 1.45
C GLU A 318 -4.31 133.73 1.43
N ILE A 319 -5.64 133.70 1.35
CA ILE A 319 -6.47 134.91 1.41
C ILE A 319 -6.26 135.63 2.74
N ARG A 320 -6.30 134.89 3.86
CA ARG A 320 -6.04 135.48 5.19
C ARG A 320 -4.64 136.07 5.30
N HIS A 321 -3.63 135.45 4.68
CA HIS A 321 -2.29 136.00 4.61
C HIS A 321 -2.28 137.35 3.86
N LEU A 322 -2.96 137.44 2.71
CA LEU A 322 -3.09 138.67 1.93
C LEU A 322 -3.87 139.77 2.69
N GLU A 323 -4.91 139.40 3.45
CA GLU A 323 -5.65 140.32 4.33
C GLU A 323 -4.75 140.89 5.44
N LEU A 324 -3.94 140.04 6.08
CA LEU A 324 -2.96 140.47 7.08
C LEU A 324 -1.89 141.38 6.48
N GLU A 325 -1.41 141.11 5.26
CA GLU A 325 -0.49 142.00 4.55
C GLU A 325 -1.10 143.38 4.25
N SER A 326 -2.38 143.42 3.85
CA SER A 326 -3.14 144.65 3.64
C SER A 326 -3.23 145.47 4.93
N GLN A 327 -3.59 144.82 6.05
CA GLN A 327 -3.64 145.46 7.36
C GLN A 327 -2.27 146.01 7.78
N LYS A 328 -1.18 145.26 7.55
CA LYS A 328 0.18 145.73 7.80
C LYS A 328 0.50 147.02 7.03
N ARG A 329 0.13 147.12 5.75
CA ARG A 329 0.35 148.33 4.93
C ARG A 329 -0.47 149.54 5.40
N LEU A 330 -1.66 149.33 5.97
CA LEU A 330 -2.47 150.39 6.57
C LEU A 330 -1.80 150.95 7.83
N TYR A 331 -1.33 150.06 8.72
CA TYR A 331 -0.58 150.46 9.90
C TYR A 331 0.71 151.22 9.57
N GLU A 332 1.42 150.84 8.50
CA GLU A 332 2.60 151.56 8.02
C GLU A 332 2.28 152.99 7.55
N LYS A 333 1.12 153.23 6.92
CA LYS A 333 0.68 154.58 6.51
C LYS A 333 0.31 155.48 7.69
N ASP A 334 -0.36 154.93 8.70
CA ASP A 334 -0.74 155.68 9.91
C ASP A 334 0.49 156.09 10.73
N LEU A 335 1.55 155.28 10.71
CA LEU A 335 2.83 155.61 11.35
C LEU A 335 3.54 156.80 10.67
N THR A 336 3.51 156.88 9.34
CA THR A 336 4.11 158.01 8.59
C THR A 336 3.36 159.33 8.77
N GLY A 337 2.02 159.32 8.89
CA GLY A 337 1.25 160.54 9.16
C GLY A 337 1.49 161.15 10.55
N ASN A 338 1.81 160.30 11.53
CA ASN A 338 2.13 160.73 12.89
C ASN A 338 3.57 161.28 13.05
N GLN A 339 4.49 160.99 12.11
CA GLN A 339 5.85 161.52 12.13
C GLN A 339 5.93 163.00 11.70
N ASP A 340 5.03 163.46 10.83
CA ASP A 340 5.02 164.85 10.32
C ASP A 340 4.37 165.89 11.26
N SER A 341 3.48 165.46 12.18
CA SER A 341 2.91 166.35 13.20
C SER A 341 3.89 166.65 14.35
N VAL A 342 4.79 165.69 14.63
CA VAL A 342 5.81 165.74 15.69
C VAL A 342 6.98 166.69 15.34
N ALA A 343 7.26 166.94 14.06
CA ALA A 343 8.34 167.83 13.62
C ALA A 343 8.10 169.34 13.90
N LYS A 344 6.85 169.77 14.22
CA LYS A 344 6.51 171.16 14.56
C LYS A 344 6.54 171.46 16.07
N GLU A 345 6.48 170.45 16.94
CA GLU A 345 6.61 170.62 18.40
C GLU A 345 8.07 170.64 18.90
N ILE A 346 9.00 169.99 18.18
CA ILE A 346 10.42 169.86 18.56
C ILE A 346 11.19 171.20 18.59
N ARG A 347 10.65 172.30 18.03
CA ARG A 347 11.23 173.66 18.21
C ARG A 347 10.85 174.35 19.52
N LYS A 348 9.82 173.87 20.24
CA LYS A 348 9.39 174.44 21.52
C LYS A 348 9.91 173.66 22.74
N ASP A 349 10.23 172.37 22.57
CA ASP A 349 10.68 171.50 23.68
C ASP A 349 12.20 171.42 23.89
N ALA A 350 12.97 172.21 23.13
CA ALA A 350 14.43 172.33 23.33
C ALA A 350 14.83 173.14 24.59
N ASP A 351 13.93 173.91 25.20
CA ASP A 351 14.26 174.79 26.33
C ASP A 351 13.83 174.29 27.73
N ALA A 352 13.16 173.14 27.88
CA ALA A 352 12.52 172.84 29.19
C ALA A 352 12.87 171.55 29.97
N HIS A 353 13.32 170.42 29.39
CA HIS A 353 13.49 169.21 30.24
C HIS A 353 14.70 168.33 29.93
N ARG A 354 15.86 168.99 29.82
CA ARG A 354 17.20 168.40 29.95
C ARG A 354 17.54 167.87 31.36
N GLN A 355 16.58 167.55 32.22
CA GLN A 355 16.87 167.08 33.58
C GLN A 355 15.97 165.89 33.97
N LYS A 356 16.64 164.74 34.21
CA LYS A 356 16.17 163.48 34.82
C LYS A 356 15.45 162.54 33.83
N VAL A 357 16.07 161.56 33.17
CA VAL A 357 17.10 160.60 33.61
C VAL A 357 16.84 160.09 35.03
N ALA A 358 16.03 159.04 35.12
CA ALA A 358 16.36 157.76 35.78
C ALA A 358 15.10 156.87 35.69
N LEU A 359 15.07 155.75 34.96
CA LEU A 359 15.74 154.48 35.30
C LEU A 359 15.28 154.02 36.69
N GLU A 360 14.74 152.83 36.92
CA GLU A 360 15.01 151.48 36.43
C GLU A 360 13.81 150.64 36.91
N GLU A 361 13.21 149.77 36.10
CA GLU A 361 13.62 148.38 35.87
C GLU A 361 13.74 147.45 37.10
N HIS A 362 13.12 146.28 36.94
CA HIS A 362 13.47 144.98 37.52
C HIS A 362 12.96 144.61 38.92
N MET A 363 11.70 144.19 39.01
CA MET A 363 11.26 143.07 39.87
C MET A 363 10.02 142.47 39.18
N PHE A 364 9.90 141.19 38.88
CA PHE A 364 10.60 140.03 39.38
C PHE A 364 10.18 138.86 38.49
N ARG A 365 11.18 138.23 37.87
CA ARG A 365 11.06 136.94 37.21
C ARG A 365 10.73 135.86 38.26
N ASN A 366 9.99 134.82 37.81
CA ASN A 366 10.06 133.40 38.23
C ASN A 366 9.25 133.01 39.48
N LEU A 367 8.50 131.89 39.58
CA LEU A 367 8.51 130.52 39.02
C LEU A 367 7.14 129.84 39.37
N LEU A 368 6.62 128.80 38.70
CA LEU A 368 7.15 127.42 38.76
C LEU A 368 6.45 126.48 37.76
N GLU A 369 7.25 125.67 37.08
CA GLU A 369 6.91 124.52 36.25
C GLU A 369 6.95 123.20 37.05
N THR A 370 6.04 122.27 36.70
CA THR A 370 6.15 120.78 36.60
C THR A 370 6.23 119.82 37.82
N SER A 371 5.45 118.71 37.75
CA SER A 371 5.97 117.32 37.71
C SER A 371 4.90 116.27 37.26
N GLN A 372 5.34 115.11 36.77
CA GLN A 372 4.71 114.14 35.83
C GLN A 372 4.00 112.88 36.44
N MET A 373 3.14 112.24 35.61
CA MET A 373 2.82 110.79 35.37
C MET A 373 2.54 109.74 36.50
N GLU A 374 1.37 109.06 36.46
CA GLU A 374 1.12 107.61 36.13
C GLU A 374 -0.27 107.08 36.60
N GLY A 375 -0.94 106.22 35.82
CA GLY A 375 -2.18 105.52 36.24
C GLY A 375 -3.00 104.72 35.20
N ARG A 376 -2.38 103.96 34.26
CA ARG A 376 -3.12 103.15 33.25
C ARG A 376 -2.60 101.70 33.03
N ARG A 377 -2.00 101.06 34.06
CA ARG A 377 -1.48 99.67 33.98
C ARG A 377 -2.30 98.61 34.71
N THR A 378 -3.22 98.96 35.60
CA THR A 378 -3.90 97.99 36.48
C THR A 378 -5.17 97.35 35.90
N GLN A 379 -5.75 97.86 34.81
CA GLN A 379 -7.01 97.32 34.25
C GLN A 379 -6.82 96.29 33.11
N ARG A 380 -5.72 96.37 32.34
CA ARG A 380 -5.44 95.40 31.26
C ARG A 380 -4.90 94.05 31.74
N VAL A 381 -4.29 94.00 32.92
CA VAL A 381 -3.75 92.75 33.50
C VAL A 381 -4.86 91.90 34.14
N SER A 382 -5.94 92.51 34.64
CA SER A 382 -7.06 91.76 35.24
C SER A 382 -7.94 91.06 34.20
N GLU A 383 -8.15 91.65 33.03
CA GLU A 383 -8.96 91.05 31.95
C GLU A 383 -8.21 89.90 31.26
N ASP A 384 -6.91 90.04 31.01
CA ASP A 384 -6.06 88.98 30.44
C ASP A 384 -5.89 87.78 31.38
N ASN A 385 -5.91 87.99 32.70
CA ASN A 385 -5.84 86.90 33.67
C ASN A 385 -7.17 86.14 33.80
N LEU A 386 -8.31 86.82 33.60
CA LEU A 386 -9.64 86.20 33.60
C LEU A 386 -9.84 85.32 32.36
N ALA A 387 -9.46 85.80 31.16
CA ALA A 387 -9.55 85.03 29.92
C ALA A 387 -8.63 83.79 29.92
N LYS A 388 -7.43 83.89 30.52
CA LYS A 388 -6.52 82.74 30.69
C LYS A 388 -7.05 81.71 31.68
N ALA A 389 -7.79 82.13 32.72
CA ALA A 389 -8.43 81.22 33.67
C ALA A 389 -9.63 80.49 33.05
N GLU A 390 -10.46 81.16 32.26
CA GLU A 390 -11.60 80.55 31.57
C GLU A 390 -11.17 79.54 30.50
N GLN A 391 -10.12 79.85 29.73
CA GLN A 391 -9.53 78.92 28.77
C GLN A 391 -8.93 77.67 29.46
N ALA A 392 -8.37 77.83 30.67
CA ALA A 392 -7.83 76.72 31.45
C ALA A 392 -8.94 75.81 32.01
N CYS A 393 -10.08 76.37 32.43
CA CYS A 393 -11.26 75.61 32.85
C CYS A 393 -11.85 74.80 31.69
N LEU A 394 -12.06 75.41 30.51
CA LEU A 394 -12.56 74.69 29.34
C LEU A 394 -11.61 73.57 28.89
N ASN A 395 -10.30 73.81 28.95
CA ASN A 395 -9.30 72.79 28.65
C ASN A 395 -9.28 71.65 29.70
N ALA A 396 -9.60 71.94 30.95
CA ALA A 396 -9.74 70.93 32.00
C ALA A 396 -11.01 70.09 31.79
N ASP A 397 -12.13 70.70 31.41
CA ASP A 397 -13.40 70.03 31.14
C ASP A 397 -13.32 69.10 29.92
N TRP A 398 -12.67 69.54 28.83
CA TRP A 398 -12.40 68.69 27.67
C TRP A 398 -11.53 67.46 28.03
N LYS A 399 -10.53 67.64 28.91
CA LYS A 399 -9.70 66.53 29.40
C LYS A 399 -10.48 65.57 30.30
N LEU A 400 -11.35 66.10 31.16
CA LEU A 400 -12.26 65.30 31.99
C LEU A 400 -13.24 64.49 31.14
N GLN A 401 -13.82 65.10 30.10
CA GLN A 401 -14.73 64.40 29.20
C GLN A 401 -14.02 63.33 28.36
N ALA A 402 -12.80 63.60 27.89
CA ALA A 402 -11.98 62.61 27.19
C ALA A 402 -11.62 61.43 28.11
N LEU A 403 -11.26 61.69 29.37
CA LEU A 403 -10.98 60.63 30.36
C LEU A 403 -12.23 59.82 30.72
N HIS A 404 -13.40 60.45 30.83
CA HIS A 404 -14.67 59.73 31.05
C HIS A 404 -15.02 58.82 29.87
N LYS A 405 -14.84 59.30 28.63
CA LYS A 405 -15.05 58.49 27.43
C LYS A 405 -14.09 57.29 27.40
N GLN A 406 -12.80 57.53 27.69
CA GLN A 406 -11.81 56.46 27.77
C GLN A 406 -12.16 55.41 28.83
N LYS A 407 -12.59 55.83 30.04
CA LYS A 407 -13.02 54.89 31.09
C LYS A 407 -14.23 54.05 30.67
N ASN A 408 -15.18 54.63 29.96
CA ASN A 408 -16.34 53.88 29.45
C ASN A 408 -15.93 52.87 28.36
N ASP A 409 -15.03 53.26 27.46
CA ASP A 409 -14.50 52.37 26.42
C ASP A 409 -13.63 51.24 27.02
N ASP A 410 -12.88 51.51 28.10
CA ASP A 410 -12.14 50.51 28.87
C ASP A 410 -13.10 49.53 29.59
N LEU A 411 -14.20 50.03 30.16
CA LEU A 411 -15.21 49.21 30.82
C LEU A 411 -15.90 48.27 29.83
N GLN A 412 -16.33 48.77 28.67
CA GLN A 412 -16.94 47.94 27.61
C GLN A 412 -15.98 46.88 27.06
N ARG A 413 -14.68 47.21 26.93
CA ARG A 413 -13.66 46.22 26.58
C ARG A 413 -13.52 45.15 27.65
N SER A 414 -13.54 45.53 28.93
CA SER A 414 -13.46 44.58 30.05
C SER A 414 -14.66 43.63 30.11
N GLU A 415 -15.87 44.12 29.85
CA GLU A 415 -17.09 43.32 29.76
C GLU A 415 -17.01 42.34 28.58
N SER A 416 -16.58 42.82 27.41
CA SER A 416 -16.36 41.98 26.23
C SER A 416 -15.34 40.87 26.50
N TYR A 417 -14.24 41.17 27.21
CA TYR A 417 -13.26 40.15 27.60
C TYR A 417 -13.82 39.13 28.59
N GLN A 418 -14.65 39.56 29.54
CA GLN A 418 -15.33 38.65 30.46
C GLN A 418 -16.31 37.73 29.72
N GLU A 419 -17.09 38.26 28.79
CA GLU A 419 -18.00 37.46 27.96
C GLU A 419 -17.24 36.41 27.15
N VAL A 420 -16.17 36.81 26.46
CA VAL A 420 -15.30 35.87 25.71
C VAL A 420 -14.71 34.81 26.65
N ALA A 421 -14.25 35.18 27.84
CA ALA A 421 -13.73 34.22 28.81
C ALA A 421 -14.81 33.24 29.30
N THR A 422 -16.06 33.68 29.50
CA THR A 422 -17.16 32.78 29.88
C THR A 422 -17.53 31.82 28.74
N LEU A 423 -17.53 32.29 27.49
CA LEU A 423 -17.77 31.46 26.31
C LEU A 423 -16.66 30.42 26.12
N LEU A 424 -15.39 30.81 26.30
CA LEU A 424 -14.26 29.87 26.25
C LEU A 424 -14.36 28.78 27.33
N ARG A 425 -14.75 29.14 28.57
CA ARG A 425 -14.99 28.16 29.64
C ARG A 425 -16.14 27.21 29.29
N LYS A 426 -17.23 27.72 28.70
CA LYS A 426 -18.36 26.89 28.23
C LYS A 426 -17.94 25.97 27.09
N ASN A 427 -17.12 26.45 26.15
CA ASN A 427 -16.64 25.65 25.02
C ASN A 427 -15.73 24.51 25.50
N ARG A 428 -14.76 24.80 26.37
CA ARG A 428 -13.91 23.76 27.00
C ARG A 428 -14.72 22.69 27.73
N LYS A 429 -15.80 23.08 28.42
CA LYS A 429 -16.71 22.10 29.08
C LYS A 429 -17.41 21.21 28.06
N LYS A 430 -17.89 21.77 26.94
CA LYS A 430 -18.52 20.99 25.86
C LYS A 430 -17.52 20.08 25.16
N GLU A 431 -16.30 20.56 24.88
CA GLU A 431 -15.21 19.74 24.32
C GLU A 431 -14.89 18.55 25.23
N MET A 432 -14.80 18.77 26.55
CA MET A 432 -14.59 17.71 27.52
C MET A 432 -15.76 16.70 27.55
N GLN A 433 -17.00 17.17 27.44
CA GLN A 433 -18.17 16.29 27.36
C GLN A 433 -18.15 15.43 26.09
N VAL A 434 -17.77 16.00 24.94
CA VAL A 434 -17.63 15.26 23.68
C VAL A 434 -16.49 14.24 23.78
N LEU A 435 -15.35 14.61 24.36
CA LEU A 435 -14.23 13.70 24.57
C LEU A 435 -14.62 12.54 25.49
N ASN A 436 -15.30 12.80 26.60
CA ASN A 436 -15.79 11.75 27.49
C ASN A 436 -16.79 10.83 26.79
N ALA A 437 -17.76 11.38 26.03
CA ALA A 437 -18.69 10.58 25.25
C ALA A 437 -17.98 9.73 24.17
N MET A 438 -16.95 10.27 23.52
CA MET A 438 -16.14 9.52 22.55
C MET A 438 -15.37 8.38 23.21
N VAL A 439 -14.80 8.60 24.40
CA VAL A 439 -14.10 7.56 25.16
C VAL A 439 -15.07 6.47 25.62
N GLU A 440 -16.28 6.84 26.06
CA GLU A 440 -17.33 5.88 26.41
C GLU A 440 -17.78 5.05 25.21
N GLU A 441 -17.99 5.67 24.04
CA GLU A 441 -18.33 4.95 22.81
C GLU A 441 -17.19 4.04 22.34
N GLN A 442 -15.93 4.49 22.44
CA GLN A 442 -14.77 3.63 22.17
C GLN A 442 -14.75 2.42 23.12
N ALA A 443 -14.97 2.62 24.41
CA ALA A 443 -15.03 1.53 25.39
C ALA A 443 -16.16 0.53 25.10
N LYS A 444 -17.34 1.01 24.67
CA LYS A 444 -18.43 0.13 24.21
C LYS A 444 -18.03 -0.66 22.98
N LYS A 445 -17.40 -0.03 21.98
CA LYS A 445 -16.93 -0.72 20.77
C LYS A 445 -15.86 -1.77 21.05
N TRP A 446 -14.96 -1.52 21.99
CA TRP A 446 -13.98 -2.52 22.44
C TRP A 446 -14.65 -3.71 23.13
N LYS A 447 -15.65 -3.47 24.00
CA LYS A 447 -16.43 -4.56 24.61
C LYS A 447 -17.21 -5.37 23.59
N GLU A 448 -17.89 -4.71 22.65
CA GLU A 448 -18.59 -5.40 21.56
C GLU A 448 -17.63 -6.23 20.68
N ALA A 449 -16.38 -5.76 20.49
CA ALA A 449 -15.37 -6.51 19.74
C ALA A 449 -14.89 -7.75 20.51
N GLU A 450 -14.65 -7.61 21.82
CA GLU A 450 -14.27 -8.71 22.71
C GLU A 450 -15.37 -9.78 22.82
N GLU A 451 -16.64 -9.36 22.87
CA GLU A 451 -17.80 -10.26 22.83
C GLU A 451 -17.90 -11.01 21.50
N ARG A 452 -17.71 -10.33 20.36
CA ARG A 452 -17.70 -10.97 19.03
C ARG A 452 -16.52 -11.93 18.87
N GLU A 453 -15.36 -11.59 19.40
CA GLU A 453 -14.19 -12.48 19.37
C GLU A 453 -14.42 -13.71 20.24
N SER A 454 -15.01 -13.54 21.43
CA SER A 454 -15.42 -14.65 22.30
C SER A 454 -16.45 -15.56 21.64
N HIS A 455 -17.42 -14.98 20.93
CA HIS A 455 -18.40 -15.73 20.13
C HIS A 455 -17.73 -16.54 19.02
N LEU A 456 -16.85 -15.90 18.24
CA LEU A 456 -16.09 -16.58 17.19
C LEU A 456 -15.21 -17.72 17.74
N GLN A 457 -14.56 -17.51 18.90
CA GLN A 457 -13.78 -18.55 19.56
C GLN A 457 -14.67 -19.72 20.02
N SER A 458 -15.89 -19.44 20.51
CA SER A 458 -16.85 -20.47 20.89
C SER A 458 -17.35 -21.28 19.68
N GLU A 459 -17.62 -20.62 18.55
CA GLU A 459 -18.00 -21.29 17.30
C GLU A 459 -16.86 -22.13 16.71
N LYS A 460 -15.62 -21.62 16.76
CA LYS A 460 -14.43 -22.39 16.37
C LYS A 460 -14.26 -23.65 17.23
N ARG A 461 -14.49 -23.54 18.54
CA ARG A 461 -14.48 -24.71 19.45
C ARG A 461 -15.60 -25.68 19.13
N ALA A 462 -16.82 -25.19 18.86
CA ALA A 462 -17.95 -26.03 18.46
C ALA A 462 -17.70 -26.76 17.13
N SER A 463 -17.15 -26.07 16.13
CA SER A 463 -16.74 -26.66 14.85
C SER A 463 -15.62 -27.68 15.03
N ALA A 464 -14.60 -27.38 15.84
CA ALA A 464 -13.52 -28.34 16.13
C ALA A 464 -14.05 -29.57 16.87
N CYS A 465 -15.00 -29.41 17.79
CA CYS A 465 -15.70 -30.52 18.45
C CYS A 465 -16.49 -31.34 17.43
N ALA A 466 -17.29 -30.72 16.56
CA ALA A 466 -18.05 -31.41 15.51
C ALA A 466 -17.12 -32.19 14.56
N ASP A 467 -15.96 -31.61 14.21
CA ASP A 467 -14.94 -32.26 13.39
C ASP A 467 -14.28 -33.44 14.10
N ALA A 468 -13.99 -33.30 15.40
CA ALA A 468 -13.48 -34.39 16.23
C ALA A 468 -14.51 -35.52 16.36
N TYR A 469 -15.78 -35.20 16.58
CA TYR A 469 -16.88 -36.17 16.60
C TYR A 469 -17.02 -36.90 15.27
N ARG A 470 -17.00 -36.16 14.15
CA ARG A 470 -17.03 -36.75 12.79
C ARG A 470 -15.83 -37.67 12.54
N LYS A 471 -14.63 -37.27 12.95
CA LYS A 471 -13.43 -38.12 12.86
C LYS A 471 -13.51 -39.36 13.73
N CYS A 472 -14.03 -39.27 14.95
CA CYS A 472 -14.25 -40.42 15.82
C CYS A 472 -15.30 -41.37 15.25
N PHE A 473 -16.42 -40.83 14.74
CA PHE A 473 -17.45 -41.61 14.07
C PHE A 473 -16.89 -42.38 12.86
N LEU A 474 -16.14 -41.70 11.99
CA LEU A 474 -15.49 -42.34 10.84
C LEU A 474 -14.49 -43.42 11.27
N LYS A 475 -13.69 -43.17 12.33
CA LYS A 475 -12.78 -44.17 12.88
C LYS A 475 -13.53 -45.40 13.41
N GLN A 476 -14.63 -45.18 14.12
CA GLN A 476 -15.45 -46.25 14.68
C GLN A 476 -16.10 -47.10 13.58
N GLU A 477 -16.62 -46.48 12.51
CA GLU A 477 -17.13 -47.18 11.33
C GLU A 477 -16.01 -47.95 10.61
N THR A 478 -14.82 -47.37 10.45
CA THR A 478 -13.68 -48.11 9.84
C THR A 478 -13.20 -49.27 10.71
N SER A 479 -13.23 -49.15 12.04
CA SER A 479 -12.90 -50.26 12.94
C SER A 479 -13.99 -51.33 12.96
N ALA A 480 -15.27 -50.96 12.89
CA ALA A 480 -16.38 -51.92 12.80
C ALA A 480 -16.36 -52.67 11.46
N ALA A 481 -15.99 -51.99 10.37
CA ALA A 481 -15.75 -52.63 9.08
C ALA A 481 -14.54 -53.59 9.12
N LEU A 482 -13.48 -53.25 9.88
CA LEU A 482 -12.32 -54.14 10.08
C LEU A 482 -12.65 -55.35 10.95
N GLU A 483 -13.50 -55.22 11.97
CA GLU A 483 -13.91 -56.32 12.85
C GLU A 483 -14.87 -57.31 12.17
N HIS A 484 -15.57 -56.91 11.09
CA HIS A 484 -16.36 -57.82 10.27
C HIS A 484 -15.53 -58.72 9.34
N ASP A 485 -14.26 -58.36 9.09
CA ASP A 485 -13.32 -59.13 8.27
C ASP A 485 -12.19 -59.76 9.13
N GLY A 486 -12.53 -60.71 10.00
CA GLY A 486 -11.64 -61.83 10.39
C GLY A 486 -10.64 -61.62 11.55
N GLN A 487 -10.70 -62.52 12.53
CA GLN A 487 -9.67 -62.80 13.54
C GLN A 487 -8.99 -64.18 13.25
N PRO A 488 -7.89 -64.62 13.91
CA PRO A 488 -6.96 -63.93 14.83
C PRO A 488 -5.45 -64.29 14.62
N LEU A 489 -4.50 -63.63 15.34
CA LEU A 489 -3.37 -64.25 16.11
C LEU A 489 -2.35 -63.23 16.68
N SER A 490 -2.01 -63.42 17.98
CA SER A 490 -0.75 -63.23 18.76
C SER A 490 0.31 -62.18 18.36
N GLU A 491 1.12 -61.54 19.22
CA GLU A 491 1.41 -61.58 20.66
C GLU A 491 2.37 -60.40 20.99
N GLU A 492 2.32 -59.94 22.23
CA GLU A 492 3.38 -59.29 23.04
C GLU A 492 3.94 -57.87 22.79
N VAL A 493 4.05 -57.17 23.93
CA VAL A 493 4.47 -55.80 24.31
C VAL A 493 5.85 -55.97 25.02
N PRO A 494 6.82 -55.00 25.22
CA PRO A 494 6.57 -53.66 25.79
C PRO A 494 7.59 -52.51 25.58
N ARG A 495 7.16 -51.26 25.86
CA ARG A 495 7.82 -50.37 26.87
C ARG A 495 7.00 -49.11 27.23
N LEU A 496 6.90 -48.91 28.55
CA LEU A 496 6.29 -47.80 29.30
C LEU A 496 7.17 -46.54 29.34
N GLN A 497 6.54 -45.35 29.36
CA GLN A 497 6.61 -44.32 30.42
C GLN A 497 5.66 -43.14 30.06
N ARG A 498 4.54 -42.97 30.80
CA ARG A 498 4.29 -42.03 31.93
C ARG A 498 3.97 -40.59 31.42
N GLU A 499 2.87 -39.89 31.73
CA GLU A 499 2.29 -39.58 33.05
C GLU A 499 0.80 -39.20 33.01
N HIS A 500 0.07 -39.74 33.99
CA HIS A 500 -1.03 -39.22 34.83
C HIS A 500 -2.01 -38.12 34.38
N MET A 501 -3.28 -38.53 34.40
CA MET A 501 -4.48 -37.72 34.62
C MET A 501 -4.96 -37.85 36.08
N SER A 502 -5.37 -36.74 36.69
CA SER A 502 -6.20 -36.65 37.92
C SER A 502 -6.75 -35.21 37.97
N SER A 503 -8.03 -34.93 37.75
CA SER A 503 -9.26 -35.22 38.53
C SER A 503 -9.36 -34.52 39.90
N SER A 504 -10.29 -33.54 39.91
CA SER A 504 -11.28 -33.22 40.96
C SER A 504 -11.03 -32.16 42.05
N CYS A 505 -12.05 -31.28 42.14
CA CYS A 505 -12.65 -30.59 43.29
C CYS A 505 -12.20 -29.17 43.70
N LEU A 506 -13.22 -28.29 43.74
CA LEU A 506 -13.29 -26.91 44.27
C LEU A 506 -13.03 -26.88 45.80
N PRO A 507 -12.81 -25.68 46.43
CA PRO A 507 -13.95 -24.97 47.01
C PRO A 507 -13.88 -23.42 46.98
N GLN A 508 -14.99 -22.85 47.46
CA GLN A 508 -15.47 -21.47 47.46
C GLN A 508 -15.02 -20.63 48.69
N THR A 509 -15.17 -19.31 48.56
CA THR A 509 -15.46 -18.27 49.60
C THR A 509 -14.40 -17.78 50.63
N SER A 510 -14.01 -16.50 50.44
CA SER A 510 -14.09 -15.32 51.34
C SER A 510 -13.29 -15.16 52.65
N GLN A 511 -12.59 -14.00 52.68
CA GLN A 511 -12.46 -12.98 53.74
C GLN A 511 -11.30 -12.99 54.76
N LEU A 512 -10.68 -11.79 54.86
CA LEU A 512 -10.04 -11.06 55.97
C LEU A 512 -8.50 -10.86 55.98
N ASN A 513 -8.16 -9.58 55.77
CA ASN A 513 -7.22 -8.71 56.49
C ASN A 513 -5.69 -8.95 56.50
N ASP A 514 -5.03 -7.99 55.84
CA ASP A 514 -4.03 -7.04 56.37
C ASP A 514 -2.54 -7.41 56.59
N ILE A 515 -1.72 -6.50 56.03
CA ILE A 515 -0.39 -6.04 56.46
C ILE A 515 0.84 -6.95 56.17
N SER A 516 1.54 -6.63 55.08
CA SER A 516 2.86 -5.94 55.08
C SER A 516 3.84 -6.37 53.97
N LYS A 517 4.25 -5.37 53.19
CA LYS A 517 5.60 -5.07 52.68
C LYS A 517 6.59 -6.23 52.46
N MET A 518 6.92 -6.54 51.21
CA MET A 518 8.12 -6.08 50.47
C MET A 518 8.32 -6.93 49.20
N ASP A 519 8.43 -6.23 48.07
CA ASP A 519 8.83 -6.66 46.72
C ASP A 519 10.28 -7.22 46.64
N PRO A 520 10.86 -7.60 45.47
CA PRO A 520 10.27 -7.98 44.16
C PRO A 520 10.97 -9.21 43.50
N THR A 521 10.25 -10.02 42.73
CA THR A 521 10.86 -10.74 41.58
C THR A 521 9.81 -11.15 40.55
N ALA A 522 9.45 -10.22 39.67
CA ALA A 522 8.78 -10.52 38.41
C ALA A 522 9.06 -9.45 37.35
N GLN A 523 10.32 -9.00 37.26
CA GLN A 523 10.82 -8.28 36.09
C GLN A 523 11.66 -9.25 35.27
N THR A 524 11.08 -9.92 34.27
CA THR A 524 11.93 -10.51 33.21
C THR A 524 11.21 -10.81 31.90
N PHE A 525 9.86 -10.88 31.86
CA PHE A 525 9.18 -11.26 30.61
C PHE A 525 8.48 -10.12 29.83
N SER A 526 8.27 -8.93 30.43
CA SER A 526 7.69 -7.77 29.70
C SER A 526 8.75 -6.80 29.12
N SER A 527 10.00 -6.87 29.58
CA SER A 527 11.04 -5.88 29.27
C SER A 527 11.59 -5.95 27.83
N ARG A 528 11.51 -7.11 27.16
CA ARG A 528 12.18 -7.30 25.86
C ARG A 528 11.40 -6.68 24.69
N LYS A 529 10.06 -6.69 24.74
CA LYS A 529 9.20 -6.02 23.75
C LYS A 529 9.19 -4.49 23.91
N TRP A 530 9.25 -3.99 25.14
CA TRP A 530 9.34 -2.54 25.40
C TRP A 530 10.69 -1.95 24.99
N ALA A 531 11.80 -2.69 25.16
CA ALA A 531 13.13 -2.23 24.75
C ALA A 531 13.29 -2.07 23.22
N GLU A 532 12.67 -2.94 22.41
CA GLU A 532 12.68 -2.81 20.94
C GLU A 532 11.83 -1.62 20.45
N GLN A 533 10.73 -1.33 21.15
CA GLN A 533 9.85 -0.22 20.82
C GLN A 533 10.42 1.14 21.28
N GLU A 534 11.13 1.17 22.41
CA GLU A 534 11.90 2.35 22.83
C GLU A 534 13.14 2.58 21.96
N ALA A 535 13.84 1.53 21.51
CA ALA A 535 14.99 1.66 20.60
C ALA A 535 14.58 2.25 19.24
N THR A 536 13.45 1.79 18.68
CA THR A 536 12.89 2.35 17.44
C THR A 536 12.37 3.77 17.63
N GLY A 537 11.74 4.08 18.77
CA GLY A 537 11.33 5.44 19.14
C GLY A 537 12.52 6.41 19.29
N HIS A 538 13.59 5.99 19.97
CA HIS A 538 14.81 6.77 20.12
C HIS A 538 15.53 6.99 18.79
N ASP A 539 15.52 6.02 17.88
CA ASP A 539 16.13 6.17 16.55
C ASP A 539 15.33 7.13 15.65
N LEU A 540 13.99 7.08 15.73
CA LEU A 540 13.11 8.06 15.08
C LEU A 540 13.34 9.48 15.61
N LEU A 541 13.43 9.65 16.92
CA LEU A 541 13.72 10.95 17.54
C LEU A 541 15.12 11.46 17.19
N ARG A 542 16.12 10.58 17.04
CA ARG A 542 17.47 10.93 16.58
C ARG A 542 17.46 11.36 15.11
N ARG A 543 16.71 10.68 14.24
CA ARG A 543 16.52 11.05 12.84
C ARG A 543 15.82 12.41 12.71
N VAL A 544 14.76 12.66 13.48
CA VAL A 544 14.06 13.95 13.52
C VAL A 544 14.99 15.07 14.01
N ARG A 545 15.81 14.83 15.03
CA ARG A 545 16.82 15.81 15.50
C ARG A 545 17.87 16.11 14.42
N SER A 546 18.36 15.08 13.72
CA SER A 546 19.31 15.25 12.61
C SER A 546 18.71 16.01 11.42
N LEU A 547 17.40 15.83 11.17
CA LEU A 547 16.68 16.52 10.10
C LEU A 547 16.49 18.00 10.46
N ARG A 548 16.09 18.29 11.70
CA ARG A 548 15.97 19.67 12.21
C ARG A 548 17.31 20.39 12.20
N GLN A 549 18.40 19.73 12.60
CA GLN A 549 19.75 20.32 12.53
C GLN A 549 20.19 20.60 11.08
N ARG A 550 19.91 19.69 10.13
CA ARG A 550 20.19 19.91 8.70
C ARG A 550 19.38 21.07 8.12
N LEU A 551 18.09 21.14 8.41
CA LEU A 551 17.24 22.25 7.97
C LEU A 551 17.67 23.59 8.59
N THR A 552 18.12 23.58 9.86
CA THR A 552 18.64 24.78 10.52
C THR A 552 20.00 25.20 9.94
N ALA A 553 20.88 24.25 9.59
CA ALA A 553 22.14 24.52 8.92
C ALA A 553 21.92 25.07 7.50
N GLN A 554 20.94 24.52 6.77
CA GLN A 554 20.54 24.98 5.44
C GLN A 554 19.86 26.36 5.48
N ALA A 555 19.12 26.67 6.54
CA ALA A 555 18.60 28.02 6.78
C ALA A 555 19.74 29.00 7.13
N ARG A 556 20.72 28.58 7.93
CA ARG A 556 21.90 29.40 8.27
C ARG A 556 22.83 29.64 7.07
N SER A 557 22.97 28.68 6.16
CA SER A 557 23.72 28.88 4.91
C SER A 557 23.00 29.83 3.95
N ARG A 558 21.65 29.82 3.94
CA ARG A 558 20.85 30.81 3.20
C ARG A 558 20.88 32.21 3.82
N CYS A 559 21.18 32.34 5.11
CA CYS A 559 21.33 33.62 5.80
C CYS A 559 22.78 34.13 5.87
N ARG A 560 23.77 33.36 5.40
CA ARG A 560 25.16 33.81 5.22
C ARG A 560 25.38 34.22 3.76
N ASP A 561 24.76 35.32 3.39
CA ASP A 561 25.29 36.25 2.39
C ASP A 561 24.96 37.65 2.91
N PRO A 562 26.00 38.38 3.34
CA PRO A 562 26.39 39.53 2.53
C PRO A 562 27.91 39.73 2.54
N HIS A 563 28.54 39.49 1.39
CA HIS A 563 29.78 40.20 1.07
C HIS A 563 29.53 41.14 -0.10
N LEU A 564 29.37 42.41 0.28
CA LEU A 564 29.61 43.58 -0.57
C LEU A 564 31.00 43.44 -1.20
N LEU A 565 31.04 43.29 -2.52
CA LEU A 565 32.22 43.62 -3.32
C LEU A 565 32.11 45.09 -3.72
N VAL A 566 32.85 45.93 -3.00
CA VAL A 566 33.37 47.19 -3.51
C VAL A 566 34.59 46.85 -4.33
N THR A 567 34.49 47.03 -5.65
CA THR A 567 35.44 47.72 -6.56
C THR A 567 34.87 47.68 -7.96
#